data_AF-A0A2N2QCL6-F1
#
_entry.id   AF-A0A2N2QCL6-F1
#
_cell.length_a   1.000
_cell.length_b   1.000
_cell.length_c   1.000
_cell.angle_alpha   90.00
_cell.angle_beta   90.00
_cell.angle_gamma   90.00
#
_symmetry.space_group_name_H-M   'P 1'
#
loop_
_entity.id
_entity.type
_entity.pdbx_description
1 polymer ?
#
loop_
_entity_poly.entity_id
_entity_poly.type
_entity_poly.pdbx_seq_one_letter_code
_entity_poly.pdbx_strand_id
1 'polypeptide(L)'
;MRGDVLVKGAWSLLVAGIVFIGAFALAEYQGSSWLYLLFTALSTAVLIFGFGRGAIFFDAFIGVFLWLGFWLKFSVHTAFSGGRFNISVGNFDGAPESLDKVLLVVCCALAAILLARFMRQRWIFSYPQLMPEIAYSGLFAFYRQYRTAVLIGFVVSVLAVCITNAWFGIYQRGQVARVTLPFGLNGVYAWLLMFGMASVSAIILRFEFELNRNRYWIALSIAMLEVALSNASLWSRGMILNGSSLLYGAAAQFSRSEHRLRLGRASLILVALVGFFAMSVLSVNWLRANAFYDAHPEISTSEAVKQQTTLLFLDRWVGVEGVMSVVGSTHTGWDVFDEALAERFDTSANSFYDQHFITSSYDNTLDDGVHFVSLPGYVAFLFYPGSYVFLFVAVFAFSVLAALLEYFVFRMGGNNLVFCALIAQVIAFRYTSFGYVPMQSYLLFGSIILNVLILYFSDRFLRFFASLET
;
A
#
# COMPACT_ATOMS: atom_id res chain seq x y z
N MET A 1 -14.50 19.12 -21.15
CA MET A 1 -13.98 19.71 -19.88
C MET A 1 -12.46 19.60 -19.85
N ARG A 2 -11.74 20.68 -19.50
CA ARG A 2 -10.28 20.63 -19.28
C ARG A 2 -10.00 19.77 -18.04
N GLY A 3 -9.03 18.85 -18.11
CA GLY A 3 -8.67 17.95 -16.99
C GLY A 3 -8.39 18.69 -15.68
N ASP A 4 -7.82 19.90 -15.77
CA ASP A 4 -7.55 20.76 -14.60
C ASP A 4 -8.82 21.16 -13.82
N VAL A 5 -9.96 21.30 -14.51
CA VAL A 5 -11.24 21.64 -13.86
C VAL A 5 -11.74 20.46 -13.04
N LEU A 6 -11.59 19.23 -13.54
CA LEU A 6 -11.95 18.01 -12.80
C LEU A 6 -11.09 17.82 -11.57
N VAL A 7 -9.77 18.01 -11.70
CA VAL A 7 -8.84 17.89 -10.56
C VAL A 7 -9.14 18.95 -9.51
N LYS A 8 -9.36 20.21 -9.91
CA LYS A 8 -9.76 21.28 -8.97
C LYS A 8 -11.11 20.99 -8.31
N GLY A 9 -12.08 20.48 -9.06
CA GLY A 9 -13.38 20.08 -8.53
C GLY A 9 -13.26 18.96 -7.50
N ALA A 10 -12.46 17.92 -7.78
CA ALA A 10 -12.21 16.82 -6.85
C ALA A 10 -11.55 17.30 -5.54
N TRP A 11 -10.54 18.17 -5.63
CA TRP A 11 -9.92 18.76 -4.43
C TRP A 11 -10.89 19.65 -3.66
N SER A 12 -11.74 20.42 -4.34
CA SER A 12 -12.75 21.26 -3.67
C SER A 12 -13.78 20.41 -2.92
N LEU A 13 -14.23 19.31 -3.53
CA LEU A 13 -15.13 18.34 -2.89
C LEU A 13 -14.47 17.66 -1.68
N LEU A 14 -13.20 17.28 -1.81
CA LEU A 14 -12.45 16.69 -0.70
C LEU A 14 -12.33 17.66 0.48
N VAL A 15 -11.94 18.92 0.22
CA VAL A 15 -11.83 19.95 1.27
C VAL A 15 -13.19 20.24 1.90
N ALA A 16 -14.27 20.32 1.11
CA ALA A 16 -15.62 20.47 1.64
C ALA A 16 -16.02 19.29 2.54
N GLY A 17 -15.68 18.06 2.15
CA GLY A 17 -15.87 16.87 2.97
C GLY A 17 -15.06 16.90 4.27
N ILE A 18 -13.81 17.36 4.21
CA ILE A 18 -12.94 17.54 5.39
C ILE A 18 -13.56 18.53 6.37
N VAL A 19 -14.02 19.68 5.87
CA VAL A 19 -14.68 20.70 6.71
C VAL A 19 -15.97 20.18 7.30
N PHE A 20 -16.80 19.50 6.50
CA PHE A 20 -18.08 18.94 6.95
C PHE A 20 -17.88 17.90 8.06
N ILE A 21 -17.13 16.83 7.79
CA ILE A 21 -16.87 15.77 8.78
C ILE A 21 -16.12 16.36 9.98
N GLY A 22 -15.15 17.24 9.72
CA GLY A 22 -14.36 17.90 10.75
C GLY A 22 -15.19 18.72 11.72
N ALA A 23 -16.22 19.42 11.26
CA ALA A 23 -17.12 20.21 12.10
C ALA A 23 -17.97 19.33 13.03
N PHE A 24 -18.53 18.23 12.53
CA PHE A 24 -19.29 17.28 13.37
C PHE A 24 -18.39 16.59 14.38
N ALA A 25 -17.22 16.12 13.95
CA ALA A 25 -16.27 15.49 14.85
C ALA A 25 -15.77 16.45 15.93
N LEU A 26 -15.52 17.74 15.59
CA LEU A 26 -15.13 18.75 16.56
C LEU A 26 -16.22 19.02 17.61
N ALA A 27 -17.50 18.96 17.21
CA ALA A 27 -18.63 19.16 18.12
C ALA A 27 -18.77 18.00 19.13
N GLU A 28 -18.45 16.78 18.71
CA GLU A 28 -18.52 15.56 19.55
C GLU A 28 -17.21 15.26 20.29
N TYR A 29 -16.10 15.91 19.92
CA TYR A 29 -14.79 15.63 20.51
C TYR A 29 -14.71 16.13 21.96
N GLN A 30 -14.46 15.20 22.88
CA GLN A 30 -14.45 15.49 24.32
C GLN A 30 -13.11 16.02 24.85
N GLY A 31 -12.03 15.89 24.07
CA GLY A 31 -10.70 16.40 24.41
C GLY A 31 -10.50 17.87 24.04
N SER A 32 -9.25 18.29 23.92
CA SER A 32 -8.89 19.65 23.52
C SER A 32 -9.22 19.93 22.06
N SER A 33 -10.15 20.86 21.81
CA SER A 33 -10.50 21.33 20.46
C SER A 33 -9.28 21.76 19.63
N TRP A 34 -8.29 22.40 20.28
CA TRP A 34 -7.06 22.81 19.61
C TRP A 34 -6.24 21.62 19.09
N LEU A 35 -6.15 20.54 19.88
CA LEU A 35 -5.43 19.34 19.47
C LEU A 35 -6.12 18.64 18.30
N TYR A 36 -7.45 18.56 18.30
CA TYR A 36 -8.19 18.03 17.16
C TYR A 36 -8.02 18.87 15.89
N LEU A 37 -8.00 20.21 16.01
CA LEU A 37 -7.74 21.10 14.89
C LEU A 37 -6.31 20.96 14.36
N LEU A 38 -5.31 20.82 15.25
CA LEU A 38 -3.92 20.56 14.87
C LEU A 38 -3.78 19.22 14.14
N PHE A 39 -4.41 18.17 14.68
CA PHE A 39 -4.46 16.84 14.06
C PHE A 39 -5.08 16.88 12.66
N THR A 40 -6.19 17.60 12.50
CA THR A 40 -6.85 17.82 11.21
C THR A 40 -5.96 18.58 10.24
N ALA A 41 -5.31 19.65 10.70
CA ALA A 41 -4.42 20.47 9.88
C ALA A 41 -3.20 19.67 9.40
N LEU A 42 -2.53 18.94 10.30
CA LEU A 42 -1.35 18.14 9.95
C LEU A 42 -1.71 16.96 9.03
N SER A 43 -2.80 16.24 9.32
CA SER A 43 -3.23 15.12 8.47
C SER A 43 -3.60 15.59 7.07
N THR A 44 -4.31 16.71 6.98
CA THR A 44 -4.67 17.33 5.69
C THR A 44 -3.43 17.87 4.98
N ALA A 45 -2.47 18.46 5.71
CA ALA A 45 -1.21 18.91 5.15
C ALA A 45 -0.42 17.75 4.54
N VAL A 46 -0.25 16.63 5.25
CA VAL A 46 0.44 15.44 4.71
C VAL A 46 -0.24 14.97 3.42
N LEU A 47 -1.58 14.89 3.38
CA LEU A 47 -2.32 14.50 2.19
C LEU A 47 -2.11 15.48 1.01
N ILE A 48 -2.37 16.77 1.21
CA ILE A 48 -2.30 17.78 0.14
C ILE A 48 -0.86 17.91 -0.37
N PHE A 49 0.12 17.97 0.53
CA PHE A 49 1.51 18.11 0.16
C PHE A 49 2.07 16.84 -0.50
N GLY A 50 1.44 15.67 -0.28
CA GLY A 50 1.73 14.42 -0.98
C GLY A 50 1.43 14.45 -2.49
N PHE A 51 0.53 15.32 -2.93
CA PHE A 51 0.23 15.54 -4.37
C PHE A 51 0.73 16.91 -4.88
N GLY A 52 1.45 17.65 -4.04
CA GLY A 52 1.92 19.00 -4.33
C GLY A 52 3.19 19.06 -5.18
N ARG A 53 3.67 20.28 -5.43
CA ARG A 53 4.94 20.49 -6.14
C ARG A 53 6.10 19.88 -5.36
N GLY A 54 6.98 19.17 -6.08
CA GLY A 54 8.15 18.49 -5.52
C GLY A 54 7.82 17.20 -4.77
N ALA A 55 6.57 16.75 -4.76
CA ALA A 55 6.21 15.47 -4.18
C ALA A 55 6.75 14.29 -5.00
N ILE A 56 7.12 13.22 -4.29
CA ILE A 56 7.42 11.91 -4.84
C ILE A 56 6.22 10.97 -4.60
N PHE A 57 6.20 9.79 -5.23
CA PHE A 57 5.07 8.87 -5.10
C PHE A 57 4.89 8.38 -3.67
N PHE A 58 5.98 8.20 -2.91
CA PHE A 58 5.90 7.82 -1.51
C PHE A 58 5.11 8.85 -0.69
N ASP A 59 5.35 10.16 -0.90
CA ASP A 59 4.61 11.21 -0.19
C ASP A 59 3.09 11.10 -0.43
N ALA A 60 2.70 10.78 -1.68
CA ALA A 60 1.29 10.61 -2.04
C ALA A 60 0.68 9.37 -1.37
N PHE A 61 1.33 8.21 -1.47
CA PHE A 61 0.78 6.96 -0.92
C PHE A 61 0.74 6.96 0.60
N ILE A 62 1.82 7.40 1.27
CA ILE A 62 1.85 7.48 2.73
C ILE A 62 0.81 8.50 3.22
N GLY A 63 0.64 9.62 2.51
CA GLY A 63 -0.37 10.62 2.86
C GLY A 63 -1.80 10.10 2.72
N VAL A 64 -2.11 9.37 1.65
CA VAL A 64 -3.44 8.73 1.50
C VAL A 64 -3.67 7.68 2.58
N PHE A 65 -2.73 6.78 2.82
CA PHE A 65 -2.92 5.70 3.79
C PHE A 65 -3.06 6.23 5.23
N LEU A 66 -2.23 7.21 5.61
CA LEU A 66 -2.34 7.82 6.93
C LEU A 66 -3.59 8.67 7.07
N TRP A 67 -3.99 9.42 6.03
CA TRP A 67 -5.22 10.20 6.10
C TRP A 67 -6.46 9.30 6.25
N LEU A 68 -6.52 8.17 5.53
CA LEU A 68 -7.60 7.20 5.65
C LEU A 68 -7.60 6.49 7.02
N GLY A 69 -6.45 5.94 7.43
CA GLY A 69 -6.33 5.16 8.66
C GLY A 69 -6.38 5.97 9.95
N PHE A 70 -5.97 7.24 9.91
CA PHE A 70 -5.98 8.13 11.07
C PHE A 70 -7.11 9.15 10.98
N TRP A 71 -6.99 10.16 10.12
CA TRP A 71 -7.92 11.29 10.15
C TRP A 71 -9.35 10.91 9.81
N LEU A 72 -9.58 10.24 8.67
CA LEU A 72 -10.93 9.90 8.24
C LEU A 72 -11.57 8.92 9.23
N LYS A 73 -10.84 7.85 9.59
CA LYS A 73 -11.32 6.84 10.54
C LYS A 73 -11.67 7.47 11.89
N PHE A 74 -10.76 8.22 12.49
CA PHE A 74 -10.97 8.85 13.79
C PHE A 74 -12.15 9.84 13.76
N SER A 75 -12.19 10.71 12.75
CA SER A 75 -13.20 11.77 12.67
C SER A 75 -14.60 11.22 12.40
N VAL A 76 -14.72 10.20 11.55
CA VAL A 76 -16.02 9.55 11.27
C VAL A 76 -16.54 8.83 12.51
N HIS A 77 -15.70 8.05 13.21
CA HIS A 77 -16.13 7.35 14.42
C HIS A 77 -16.50 8.33 15.55
N THR A 78 -15.76 9.42 15.69
CA THR A 78 -16.07 10.48 16.66
C THR A 78 -17.40 11.16 16.31
N ALA A 79 -17.58 11.57 15.05
CA ALA A 79 -18.77 12.31 14.62
C ALA A 79 -20.07 11.47 14.59
N PHE A 80 -19.98 10.19 14.23
CA PHE A 80 -21.17 9.41 13.84
C PHE A 80 -21.30 8.06 14.55
N SER A 81 -20.35 7.67 15.40
CA SER A 81 -20.35 6.37 16.08
C SER A 81 -20.09 6.49 17.59
N GLY A 82 -20.23 7.70 18.14
CA GLY A 82 -19.98 7.97 19.56
C GLY A 82 -18.56 7.60 20.00
N GLY A 83 -17.58 7.71 19.09
CA GLY A 83 -16.19 7.35 19.33
C GLY A 83 -15.89 5.84 19.40
N ARG A 84 -16.86 4.97 19.08
CA ARG A 84 -16.66 3.51 19.12
C ARG A 84 -16.05 2.98 17.83
N PHE A 85 -15.05 2.11 17.97
CA PHE A 85 -14.38 1.46 16.84
C PHE A 85 -14.87 0.02 16.71
N ASN A 86 -15.00 -0.46 15.46
CA ASN A 86 -15.38 -1.85 15.18
C ASN A 86 -14.21 -2.84 15.38
N ILE A 87 -12.98 -2.33 15.44
CA ILE A 87 -11.76 -3.10 15.71
C ILE A 87 -11.35 -2.83 17.16
N SER A 88 -10.81 -3.86 17.82
CA SER A 88 -10.34 -3.74 19.20
C SER A 88 -9.29 -2.63 19.35
N VAL A 89 -9.54 -1.74 20.29
CA VAL A 89 -8.61 -0.68 20.73
C VAL A 89 -7.96 -1.03 22.08
N GLY A 90 -8.03 -2.30 22.48
CA GLY A 90 -7.47 -2.77 23.75
C GLY A 90 -8.11 -2.15 24.97
N ASN A 91 -7.28 -1.79 25.96
CA ASN A 91 -7.69 -1.19 27.23
C ASN A 91 -7.92 0.34 27.13
N PHE A 92 -8.09 0.90 25.94
CA PHE A 92 -8.32 2.33 25.76
C PHE A 92 -9.64 2.75 26.43
N ASP A 93 -9.56 3.73 27.34
CA ASP A 93 -10.65 4.15 28.22
C ASP A 93 -11.62 5.17 27.60
N GLY A 94 -11.25 5.77 26.46
CA GLY A 94 -12.04 6.82 25.82
C GLY A 94 -12.03 8.16 26.56
N ALA A 95 -11.21 8.32 27.61
CA ALA A 95 -11.15 9.54 28.39
C ALA A 95 -10.60 10.72 27.56
N PRO A 96 -11.03 11.97 27.83
CA PRO A 96 -10.53 13.16 27.13
C PRO A 96 -9.00 13.26 27.07
N GLU A 97 -8.31 12.96 28.18
CA GLU A 97 -6.86 13.00 28.26
C GLU A 97 -6.19 11.92 27.40
N SER A 98 -6.75 10.72 27.38
CA SER A 98 -6.29 9.61 26.55
C SER A 98 -6.49 9.90 25.06
N LEU A 99 -7.61 10.51 24.69
CA LEU A 99 -7.89 10.98 23.33
C LEU A 99 -6.87 12.05 22.89
N ASP A 100 -6.61 13.04 23.74
CA ASP A 100 -5.62 14.08 23.48
C ASP A 100 -4.22 13.49 23.30
N LYS A 101 -3.84 12.51 24.14
CA LYS A 101 -2.56 11.80 24.04
C LYS A 101 -2.43 11.04 22.71
N VAL A 102 -3.49 10.36 22.26
CA VAL A 102 -3.52 9.70 20.94
C VAL A 102 -3.29 10.72 19.83
N LEU A 103 -4.01 11.85 19.83
CA LEU A 103 -3.85 12.87 18.79
C LEU A 103 -2.45 13.50 18.81
N LEU A 104 -1.86 13.72 19.99
CA LEU A 104 -0.49 14.21 20.12
C LEU A 104 0.55 13.26 19.52
N VAL A 105 0.41 11.95 19.77
CA VAL A 105 1.28 10.91 19.18
C VAL A 105 1.21 10.97 17.66
N VAL A 106 0.00 11.02 17.12
CA VAL A 106 -0.21 11.08 15.67
C VAL A 106 0.33 12.39 15.09
N CYS A 107 0.08 13.54 15.74
CA CYS A 107 0.60 14.84 15.32
C CYS A 107 2.14 14.84 15.28
N CYS A 108 2.80 14.24 16.28
CA CYS A 108 4.25 14.09 16.33
C CYS A 108 4.79 13.34 15.11
N ALA A 109 4.17 12.21 14.76
CA ALA A 109 4.53 11.42 13.58
C ALA A 109 4.28 12.18 12.27
N LEU A 110 3.12 12.84 12.12
CA LEU A 110 2.78 13.59 10.91
C LEU A 110 3.73 14.79 10.70
N ALA A 111 4.13 15.47 11.77
CA ALA A 111 5.12 16.54 11.72
C ALA A 111 6.49 16.03 11.24
N ALA A 112 6.93 14.85 11.70
CA ALA A 112 8.16 14.22 11.24
C ALA A 112 8.13 13.90 9.74
N ILE A 113 6.99 13.41 9.22
CA ILE A 113 6.80 13.12 7.79
C ILE A 113 6.87 14.41 6.96
N LEU A 114 6.17 15.47 7.40
CA LEU A 114 6.20 16.77 6.72
C LEU A 114 7.62 17.34 6.69
N LEU A 115 8.35 17.27 7.82
CA LEU A 115 9.74 17.72 7.88
C LEU A 115 10.60 16.93 6.87
N ALA A 116 10.55 15.61 6.90
CA ALA A 116 11.30 14.76 5.97
C ALA A 116 11.01 15.11 4.50
N ARG A 117 9.73 15.33 4.17
CA ARG A 117 9.30 15.77 2.84
C ARG A 117 9.94 17.10 2.45
N PHE A 118 9.85 18.14 3.29
CA PHE A 118 10.39 19.47 2.99
C PHE A 118 11.92 19.43 2.85
N MET A 119 12.61 18.71 3.74
CA MET A 119 14.06 18.54 3.66
C MET A 119 14.47 17.82 2.37
N ARG A 120 13.81 16.70 2.05
CA ARG A 120 14.05 15.95 0.81
C ARG A 120 13.83 16.82 -0.42
N GLN A 121 12.71 17.54 -0.50
CA GLN A 121 12.38 18.39 -1.63
C GLN A 121 13.45 19.48 -1.84
N ARG A 122 14.00 20.03 -0.76
CA ARG A 122 14.98 21.12 -0.84
C ARG A 122 16.38 20.65 -1.19
N TRP A 123 16.82 19.49 -0.68
CA TRP A 123 18.23 19.10 -0.69
C TRP A 123 18.53 17.73 -1.30
N ILE A 124 17.55 16.82 -1.42
CA ILE A 124 17.82 15.42 -1.80
C ILE A 124 17.28 15.12 -3.19
N PHE A 125 15.95 15.10 -3.36
CA PHE A 125 15.35 14.55 -4.57
C PHE A 125 13.94 15.10 -4.83
N SER A 126 13.69 15.48 -6.07
CA SER A 126 12.37 15.60 -6.67
C SER A 126 12.44 15.14 -8.12
N TYR A 127 11.31 14.64 -8.64
CA TYR A 127 11.23 14.28 -10.05
C TYR A 127 11.49 15.49 -10.96
N PRO A 128 12.20 15.29 -12.08
CA PRO A 128 12.39 16.35 -13.07
C PRO A 128 11.04 16.75 -13.69
N GLN A 129 10.94 18.01 -14.13
CA GLN A 129 9.73 18.51 -14.80
C GLN A 129 9.55 17.88 -16.18
N LEU A 130 10.65 17.83 -16.96
CA LEU A 130 10.69 17.14 -18.24
C LEU A 130 11.26 15.74 -18.03
N MET A 131 10.57 14.72 -18.54
CA MET A 131 11.05 13.35 -18.43
C MET A 131 12.20 13.09 -19.40
N PRO A 132 13.30 12.46 -18.95
CA PRO A 132 14.36 12.00 -19.84
C PRO A 132 13.85 10.89 -20.77
N GLU A 133 14.58 10.66 -21.86
CA GLU A 133 14.35 9.52 -22.76
C GLU A 133 14.45 8.17 -22.03
N ILE A 134 13.97 7.10 -22.68
CA ILE A 134 14.02 5.75 -22.13
C ILE A 134 15.48 5.36 -21.88
N ALA A 135 15.86 5.22 -20.61
CA ALA A 135 17.21 4.82 -20.24
C ALA A 135 17.47 3.32 -20.44
N TYR A 136 16.43 2.49 -20.29
CA TYR A 136 16.45 1.04 -20.57
C TYR A 136 16.40 0.74 -22.07
N SER A 137 17.44 1.13 -22.81
CA SER A 137 17.43 1.00 -24.27
C SER A 137 17.59 -0.44 -24.76
N GLY A 138 18.27 -1.31 -24.01
CA GLY A 138 18.46 -2.72 -24.36
C GLY A 138 17.14 -3.49 -24.24
N LEU A 139 16.49 -3.37 -23.08
CA LEU A 139 15.15 -3.93 -22.88
C LEU A 139 14.12 -3.34 -23.85
N PHE A 140 14.20 -2.04 -24.13
CA PHE A 140 13.30 -1.40 -25.08
C PHE A 140 13.49 -1.90 -26.51
N ALA A 141 14.73 -2.06 -26.96
CA ALA A 141 15.03 -2.61 -28.30
C ALA A 141 14.49 -4.04 -28.43
N PHE A 142 14.76 -4.89 -27.43
CA PHE A 142 14.24 -6.26 -27.37
C PHE A 142 12.70 -6.29 -27.40
N TYR A 143 12.06 -5.46 -26.56
CA TYR A 143 10.60 -5.35 -26.54
C TYR A 143 10.04 -4.90 -27.89
N ARG A 144 10.68 -3.93 -28.54
CA ARG A 144 10.25 -3.42 -29.85
C ARG A 144 10.31 -4.51 -30.93
N GLN A 145 11.37 -5.32 -30.92
CA GLN A 145 11.56 -6.40 -31.89
C GLN A 145 10.60 -7.57 -31.66
N TYR A 146 10.40 -7.97 -30.41
CA TYR A 146 9.62 -9.17 -30.05
C TYR A 146 8.28 -8.86 -29.36
N ARG A 147 7.73 -7.66 -29.60
CA ARG A 147 6.58 -7.10 -28.86
C ARG A 147 5.45 -8.10 -28.60
N THR A 148 4.94 -8.74 -29.66
CA THR A 148 3.80 -9.67 -29.54
C THR A 148 4.17 -10.91 -28.73
N ALA A 149 5.37 -11.46 -28.94
CA ALA A 149 5.86 -12.61 -28.19
C ALA A 149 6.05 -12.28 -26.70
N VAL A 150 6.57 -11.09 -26.38
CA VAL A 150 6.72 -10.64 -24.97
C VAL A 150 5.36 -10.48 -24.30
N LEU A 151 4.38 -9.87 -24.97
CA LEU A 151 3.03 -9.72 -24.41
C LEU A 151 2.34 -11.07 -24.17
N ILE A 152 2.40 -11.99 -25.13
CA ILE A 152 1.84 -13.35 -24.99
C ILE A 152 2.57 -14.10 -23.89
N GLY A 153 3.90 -14.10 -23.90
CA GLY A 153 4.74 -14.75 -22.89
C GLY A 153 4.47 -14.23 -21.48
N PHE A 154 4.24 -12.92 -21.33
CA PHE A 154 3.86 -12.34 -20.04
C PHE A 154 2.51 -12.86 -19.55
N VAL A 155 1.47 -12.85 -20.39
CA VAL A 155 0.14 -13.38 -20.03
C VAL A 155 0.21 -14.85 -19.65
N VAL A 156 0.94 -15.67 -20.42
CA VAL A 156 1.14 -17.09 -20.11
C VAL A 156 1.87 -17.26 -18.77
N SER A 157 2.88 -16.44 -18.49
CA SER A 157 3.63 -16.49 -17.23
C SER A 157 2.75 -16.13 -16.04
N VAL A 158 1.92 -15.09 -16.17
CA VAL A 158 0.94 -14.68 -15.14
C VAL A 158 -0.04 -15.82 -14.85
N LEU A 159 -0.61 -16.41 -15.91
CA LEU A 159 -1.54 -17.55 -15.76
C LEU A 159 -0.86 -18.73 -15.09
N ALA A 160 0.37 -19.08 -15.51
CA ALA A 160 1.12 -20.18 -14.93
C ALA A 160 1.32 -19.97 -13.43
N VAL A 161 1.87 -18.82 -13.01
CA VAL A 161 2.13 -18.49 -11.60
C VAL A 161 0.82 -18.45 -10.79
N CYS A 162 -0.24 -17.85 -11.33
CA CYS A 162 -1.51 -17.72 -10.62
C CYS A 162 -2.20 -19.08 -10.43
N ILE A 163 -2.21 -19.93 -11.47
CA ILE A 163 -2.83 -21.26 -11.44
C ILE A 163 -2.04 -22.17 -10.51
N THR A 164 -0.72 -22.23 -10.62
CA THR A 164 0.09 -23.09 -9.75
C THR A 164 0.01 -22.63 -8.30
N ASN A 165 0.02 -21.32 -8.02
CA ASN A 165 -0.16 -20.82 -6.66
C ASN A 165 -1.55 -21.15 -6.09
N ALA A 166 -2.61 -20.98 -6.89
CA ALA A 166 -3.98 -21.29 -6.46
C ALA A 166 -4.18 -22.80 -6.21
N TRP A 167 -3.55 -23.64 -7.04
CA TRP A 167 -3.65 -25.10 -6.94
C TRP A 167 -2.83 -25.67 -5.77
N PHE A 168 -1.56 -25.25 -5.64
CA PHE A 168 -0.65 -25.79 -4.64
C PHE A 168 -0.68 -25.04 -3.30
N GLY A 169 -1.36 -23.89 -3.21
CA GLY A 169 -1.41 -23.10 -1.97
C GLY A 169 -0.03 -22.64 -1.50
N ILE A 170 0.83 -22.18 -2.44
CA ILE A 170 2.23 -21.83 -2.17
C ILE A 170 2.33 -20.56 -1.31
N TYR A 171 1.54 -19.53 -1.66
CA TYR A 171 1.42 -18.29 -0.91
C TYR A 171 0.01 -17.70 -1.05
N GLN A 172 -0.80 -17.87 -0.01
CA GLN A 172 -2.18 -17.37 0.09
C GLN A 172 -2.35 -16.59 1.40
N ARG A 173 -2.90 -15.38 1.33
CA ARG A 173 -3.02 -14.50 2.52
C ARG A 173 -4.10 -15.02 3.46
N GLY A 174 -3.70 -15.27 4.70
CA GLY A 174 -4.57 -15.80 5.75
C GLY A 174 -4.52 -17.33 5.88
N GLN A 175 -3.62 -17.99 5.15
CA GLN A 175 -3.40 -19.44 5.27
C GLN A 175 -1.92 -19.72 5.43
N VAL A 176 -1.60 -20.79 6.17
CA VAL A 176 -0.27 -21.38 6.16
C VAL A 176 -0.03 -22.02 4.78
N ALA A 177 1.20 -21.96 4.28
CA ALA A 177 1.54 -22.52 2.98
C ALA A 177 1.30 -24.04 2.97
N ARG A 178 0.49 -24.53 2.02
CA ARG A 178 0.19 -25.97 1.90
C ARG A 178 1.35 -26.75 1.30
N VAL A 179 2.09 -26.12 0.41
CA VAL A 179 3.29 -26.68 -0.23
C VAL A 179 4.48 -25.78 0.03
N THR A 180 5.49 -26.32 0.68
CA THR A 180 6.82 -25.71 0.84
C THR A 180 7.74 -26.21 -0.27
N LEU A 181 8.09 -25.31 -1.18
CA LEU A 181 9.00 -25.57 -2.27
C LEU A 181 10.46 -25.61 -1.77
N PRO A 182 11.32 -26.44 -2.39
CA PRO A 182 12.73 -26.51 -2.02
C PRO A 182 13.44 -25.16 -2.26
N PHE A 183 14.57 -24.96 -1.57
CA PHE A 183 15.44 -23.78 -1.72
C PHE A 183 14.78 -22.42 -1.46
N GLY A 184 13.65 -22.38 -0.73
CA GLY A 184 12.96 -21.14 -0.39
C GLY A 184 12.18 -20.51 -1.56
N LEU A 185 11.85 -21.29 -2.59
CA LEU A 185 11.14 -20.81 -3.78
C LEU A 185 9.72 -20.27 -3.50
N ASN A 186 9.13 -20.54 -2.33
CA ASN A 186 7.90 -19.84 -1.89
C ASN A 186 8.11 -18.32 -1.85
N GLY A 187 9.33 -17.86 -1.51
CA GLY A 187 9.67 -16.43 -1.53
C GLY A 187 9.62 -15.84 -2.93
N VAL A 188 9.96 -16.62 -3.97
CA VAL A 188 9.84 -16.18 -5.37
C VAL A 188 8.38 -16.02 -5.77
N TYR A 189 7.51 -16.96 -5.38
CA TYR A 189 6.06 -16.83 -5.59
C TYR A 189 5.50 -15.61 -4.87
N ALA A 190 5.87 -15.44 -3.60
CA ALA A 190 5.46 -14.28 -2.81
C ALA A 190 5.88 -12.97 -3.49
N TRP A 191 7.13 -12.86 -3.95
CA TRP A 191 7.61 -11.70 -4.69
C TRP A 191 6.83 -11.46 -5.99
N LEU A 192 6.72 -12.49 -6.85
CA LEU A 192 6.05 -12.40 -8.15
C LEU A 192 4.61 -11.92 -8.00
N LEU A 193 3.87 -12.51 -7.06
CA LEU A 193 2.45 -12.19 -6.80
C LEU A 193 2.27 -10.84 -6.10
N MET A 194 3.18 -10.43 -5.21
CA MET A 194 3.03 -9.17 -4.48
C MET A 194 3.37 -7.95 -5.35
N PHE A 195 4.46 -7.98 -6.11
CA PHE A 195 4.83 -6.83 -6.97
C PHE A 195 5.79 -7.17 -8.12
N GLY A 196 6.35 -8.38 -8.21
CA GLY A 196 7.29 -8.77 -9.27
C GLY A 196 6.64 -8.75 -10.65
N MET A 197 5.47 -9.39 -10.81
CA MET A 197 4.73 -9.34 -12.08
C MET A 197 4.22 -7.93 -12.39
N ALA A 198 3.74 -7.20 -11.39
CA ALA A 198 3.36 -5.79 -11.54
C ALA A 198 4.55 -4.90 -11.96
N SER A 199 5.78 -5.25 -11.59
CA SER A 199 6.99 -4.55 -12.03
C SER A 199 7.21 -4.76 -13.54
N VAL A 200 7.00 -5.97 -14.05
CA VAL A 200 7.00 -6.24 -15.50
C VAL A 200 5.87 -5.47 -16.19
N SER A 201 4.66 -5.44 -15.62
CA SER A 201 3.56 -4.59 -16.10
C SER A 201 3.98 -3.12 -16.22
N ALA A 202 4.69 -2.57 -15.23
CA ALA A 202 5.17 -1.20 -15.24
C ALA A 202 6.17 -0.91 -16.38
N ILE A 203 7.05 -1.86 -16.70
CA ILE A 203 7.99 -1.76 -17.82
C ILE A 203 7.26 -1.81 -19.15
N ILE A 204 6.34 -2.78 -19.34
CA ILE A 204 5.53 -2.91 -20.54
C ILE A 204 4.74 -1.62 -20.79
N LEU A 205 4.12 -1.05 -19.75
CA LEU A 205 3.40 0.22 -19.85
C LEU A 205 4.29 1.36 -20.33
N ARG A 206 5.50 1.51 -19.76
CA ARG A 206 6.44 2.56 -20.20
C ARG A 206 6.83 2.41 -21.67
N PHE A 207 7.08 1.19 -22.13
CA PHE A 207 7.47 0.92 -23.52
C PHE A 207 6.31 1.12 -24.49
N GLU A 208 5.10 0.72 -24.12
CA GLU A 208 3.90 0.89 -24.95
C GLU A 208 3.46 2.36 -25.06
N PHE A 209 3.72 3.17 -24.02
CA PHE A 209 3.53 4.63 -24.11
C PHE A 209 4.50 5.29 -25.09
N GLU A 210 5.65 4.68 -25.37
CA GLU A 210 6.59 5.19 -26.37
C GLU A 210 6.26 4.68 -27.78
N LEU A 211 6.00 3.39 -27.93
CA LEU A 211 5.79 2.75 -29.24
C LEU A 211 4.39 2.97 -29.82
N ASN A 212 3.34 2.83 -28.99
CA ASN A 212 1.97 2.69 -29.48
C ASN A 212 0.98 3.55 -28.67
N ARG A 213 1.19 4.87 -28.69
CA ARG A 213 0.37 5.88 -28.00
C ARG A 213 -1.13 5.84 -28.30
N ASN A 214 -1.57 5.18 -29.37
CA ASN A 214 -2.99 4.99 -29.67
C ASN A 214 -3.58 3.68 -29.15
N ARG A 215 -2.75 2.69 -28.81
CA ARG A 215 -3.16 1.34 -28.39
C ARG A 215 -2.62 0.91 -27.02
N TYR A 216 -2.06 1.86 -26.24
CA TYR A 216 -1.58 1.58 -24.88
C TYR A 216 -2.66 1.00 -23.95
N TRP A 217 -3.94 1.17 -24.27
CA TRP A 217 -5.04 0.56 -23.53
C TRP A 217 -4.94 -0.98 -23.50
N ILE A 218 -4.32 -1.61 -24.51
CA ILE A 218 -4.08 -3.07 -24.52
C ILE A 218 -3.11 -3.44 -23.40
N ALA A 219 -1.97 -2.76 -23.34
CA ALA A 219 -0.95 -2.97 -22.31
C ALA A 219 -1.51 -2.71 -20.90
N LEU A 220 -2.38 -1.71 -20.78
CA LEU A 220 -3.05 -1.42 -19.54
C LEU A 220 -4.08 -2.48 -19.15
N SER A 221 -4.89 -2.98 -20.08
CA SER A 221 -5.80 -4.09 -19.81
C SER A 221 -5.04 -5.34 -19.36
N ILE A 222 -3.90 -5.63 -19.98
CA ILE A 222 -3.02 -6.73 -19.57
C ILE A 222 -2.50 -6.51 -18.15
N ALA A 223 -2.04 -5.30 -17.82
CA ALA A 223 -1.59 -4.95 -16.48
C ALA A 223 -2.72 -5.06 -15.44
N MET A 224 -3.93 -4.60 -15.75
CA MET A 224 -5.08 -4.72 -14.84
C MET A 224 -5.51 -6.18 -14.65
N LEU A 225 -5.49 -6.97 -15.72
CA LEU A 225 -5.76 -8.40 -15.66
C LEU A 225 -4.72 -9.12 -14.79
N GLU A 226 -3.44 -8.80 -14.95
CA GLU A 226 -2.38 -9.36 -14.10
C GLU A 226 -2.63 -9.06 -12.63
N VAL A 227 -2.83 -7.79 -12.26
CA VAL A 227 -3.04 -7.43 -10.85
C VAL A 227 -4.30 -8.11 -10.29
N ALA A 228 -5.36 -8.26 -11.09
CA ALA A 228 -6.59 -8.96 -10.70
C ALA A 228 -6.35 -10.46 -10.44
N LEU A 229 -5.66 -11.15 -11.36
CA LEU A 229 -5.34 -12.57 -11.26
C LEU A 229 -4.38 -12.86 -10.10
N SER A 230 -3.33 -12.05 -9.95
CA SER A 230 -2.37 -12.14 -8.84
C SER A 230 -3.09 -12.01 -7.49
N ASN A 231 -4.00 -11.04 -7.36
CA ASN A 231 -4.78 -10.84 -6.12
C ASN A 231 -5.81 -11.94 -5.87
N ALA A 232 -6.47 -12.44 -6.92
CA ALA A 232 -7.36 -13.60 -6.82
C ALA A 232 -6.59 -14.84 -6.34
N SER A 233 -5.41 -15.12 -6.91
CA SER A 233 -4.55 -16.23 -6.51
C SER A 233 -4.01 -16.09 -5.08
N LEU A 234 -3.68 -14.87 -4.66
CA LEU A 234 -3.24 -14.54 -3.29
C LEU A 234 -4.35 -14.57 -2.23
N TRP A 235 -5.62 -14.67 -2.63
CA TRP A 235 -6.78 -14.40 -1.77
C TRP A 235 -6.72 -13.01 -1.13
N SER A 236 -6.26 -12.02 -1.89
CA SER A 236 -6.06 -10.65 -1.46
C SER A 236 -7.08 -9.73 -2.11
N ARG A 237 -7.74 -8.90 -1.31
CA ARG A 237 -8.64 -7.84 -1.82
C ARG A 237 -7.88 -6.54 -2.13
N GLY A 238 -6.54 -6.60 -2.10
CA GLY A 238 -5.63 -5.48 -2.26
C GLY A 238 -5.33 -5.09 -3.71
N MET A 239 -6.10 -5.59 -4.69
CA MET A 239 -5.89 -5.29 -6.11
C MET A 239 -5.82 -3.79 -6.39
N ILE A 240 -6.61 -2.99 -5.67
CA ILE A 240 -6.63 -1.53 -5.79
C ILE A 240 -5.25 -0.90 -5.55
N LEU A 241 -4.39 -1.51 -4.74
CA LEU A 241 -3.08 -0.96 -4.38
C LEU A 241 -2.12 -0.95 -5.57
N ASN A 242 -1.82 -2.13 -6.14
CA ASN A 242 -0.99 -2.26 -7.33
C ASN A 242 -1.68 -1.64 -8.56
N GLY A 243 -2.99 -1.83 -8.71
CA GLY A 243 -3.74 -1.28 -9.86
C GLY A 243 -3.72 0.25 -9.89
N SER A 244 -4.02 0.90 -8.76
CA SER A 244 -4.00 2.37 -8.67
C SER A 244 -2.60 2.94 -8.80
N SER A 245 -1.55 2.25 -8.31
CA SER A 245 -0.18 2.74 -8.43
C SER A 245 0.34 2.70 -9.87
N LEU A 246 0.07 1.63 -10.61
CA LEU A 246 0.36 1.57 -12.05
C LEU A 246 -0.37 2.69 -12.81
N LEU A 247 -1.63 2.95 -12.47
CA LEU A 247 -2.41 4.02 -13.10
C LEU A 247 -1.93 5.42 -12.74
N TYR A 248 -1.60 5.65 -11.47
CA TYR A 248 -1.11 6.94 -11.00
C TYR A 248 0.25 7.25 -11.63
N GLY A 249 1.17 6.28 -11.64
CA GLY A 249 2.46 6.41 -12.31
C GLY A 249 2.31 6.61 -13.82
N ALA A 250 1.36 5.90 -14.47
CA ALA A 250 1.05 6.10 -15.88
C ALA A 250 0.52 7.50 -16.16
N ALA A 251 -0.45 7.99 -15.38
CA ALA A 251 -1.00 9.33 -15.51
C ALA A 251 0.09 10.40 -15.29
N ALA A 252 0.96 10.20 -14.30
CA ALA A 252 2.08 11.08 -13.98
C ALA A 252 3.19 11.07 -15.05
N GLN A 253 3.39 9.94 -15.74
CA GLN A 253 4.27 9.84 -16.90
C GLN A 253 3.68 10.59 -18.09
N PHE A 254 2.40 10.33 -18.40
CA PHE A 254 1.71 10.95 -19.53
C PHE A 254 1.59 12.46 -19.38
N SER A 255 1.27 12.98 -18.19
CA SER A 255 1.12 14.43 -17.99
C SER A 255 2.43 15.22 -18.20
N ARG A 256 3.58 14.56 -18.03
CA ARG A 256 4.91 15.14 -18.27
C ARG A 256 5.39 14.97 -19.71
N SER A 257 4.88 14.00 -20.46
CA SER A 257 5.21 13.79 -21.87
C SER A 257 4.21 14.43 -22.84
N GLU A 258 2.95 14.59 -22.44
CA GLU A 258 1.87 15.22 -23.20
C GLU A 258 0.98 16.09 -22.31
N HIS A 259 0.59 17.27 -22.81
CA HIS A 259 -0.17 18.22 -22.02
C HIS A 259 -1.68 17.91 -21.90
N ARG A 260 -2.23 16.94 -22.64
CA ARG A 260 -3.68 16.67 -22.68
C ARG A 260 -4.02 15.18 -22.76
N LEU A 261 -4.43 14.60 -21.64
CA LEU A 261 -5.14 13.31 -21.62
C LEU A 261 -6.53 13.47 -22.25
N ARG A 262 -6.86 12.59 -23.21
CA ARG A 262 -8.21 12.56 -23.81
C ARG A 262 -9.19 12.00 -22.78
N LEU A 263 -10.19 12.80 -22.40
CA LEU A 263 -11.16 12.46 -21.34
C LEU A 263 -11.83 11.09 -21.55
N GLY A 264 -12.19 10.75 -22.79
CA GLY A 264 -12.80 9.44 -23.10
C GLY A 264 -11.88 8.23 -22.88
N ARG A 265 -10.56 8.40 -23.05
CA ARG A 265 -9.60 7.34 -22.73
C ARG A 265 -9.40 7.24 -21.21
N ALA A 266 -9.33 8.36 -20.50
CA ALA A 266 -9.25 8.38 -19.04
C ALA A 266 -10.48 7.73 -18.37
N SER A 267 -11.68 7.96 -18.90
CA SER A 267 -12.90 7.32 -18.40
C SER A 267 -12.92 5.82 -18.65
N LEU A 268 -12.49 5.35 -19.82
CA LEU A 268 -12.38 3.92 -20.12
C LEU A 268 -11.43 3.20 -19.15
N ILE A 269 -10.29 3.84 -18.85
CA ILE A 269 -9.29 3.33 -17.91
C ILE A 269 -9.87 3.21 -16.50
N LEU A 270 -10.59 4.24 -16.04
CA LEU A 270 -11.24 4.24 -14.73
C LEU A 270 -12.31 3.14 -14.64
N VAL A 271 -13.14 3.00 -15.68
CA VAL A 271 -14.16 1.94 -15.76
C VAL A 271 -13.51 0.55 -15.73
N ALA A 272 -12.41 0.35 -16.47
CA ALA A 272 -11.67 -0.90 -16.45
C ALA A 272 -11.10 -1.20 -15.05
N LEU A 273 -10.49 -0.22 -14.38
CA LEU A 273 -10.00 -0.38 -13.01
C LEU A 273 -11.12 -0.80 -12.06
N VAL A 274 -12.25 -0.08 -12.08
CA VAL A 274 -13.39 -0.36 -11.22
C VAL A 274 -13.99 -1.74 -11.51
N GLY A 275 -14.12 -2.10 -12.80
CA GLY A 275 -14.63 -3.40 -13.22
C GLY A 275 -13.75 -4.56 -12.76
N PHE A 276 -12.43 -4.49 -12.99
CA PHE A 276 -11.50 -5.51 -12.54
C PHE A 276 -11.38 -5.55 -11.01
N PHE A 277 -11.42 -4.40 -10.34
CA PHE A 277 -11.42 -4.34 -8.88
C PHE A 277 -12.65 -5.01 -8.27
N ALA A 278 -13.84 -4.69 -8.78
CA ALA A 278 -15.08 -5.32 -8.36
C ALA A 278 -15.02 -6.84 -8.59
N MET A 279 -14.58 -7.28 -9.78
CA MET A 279 -14.38 -8.70 -10.09
C MET A 279 -13.44 -9.37 -9.09
N SER A 280 -12.25 -8.78 -8.85
CA SER A 280 -11.25 -9.32 -7.92
C SER A 280 -11.79 -9.42 -6.48
N VAL A 281 -12.45 -8.38 -5.97
CA VAL A 281 -13.03 -8.38 -4.61
C VAL A 281 -14.11 -9.43 -4.47
N LEU A 282 -15.02 -9.54 -5.45
CA LEU A 282 -16.10 -10.53 -5.43
C LEU A 282 -15.54 -11.96 -5.48
N SER A 283 -14.58 -12.23 -6.38
CA SER A 283 -13.93 -13.54 -6.48
C SER A 283 -13.21 -13.91 -5.19
N VAL A 284 -12.45 -12.99 -4.58
CA VAL A 284 -11.72 -13.25 -3.33
C VAL A 284 -12.67 -13.43 -2.15
N ASN A 285 -13.74 -12.63 -2.05
CA ASN A 285 -14.74 -12.81 -1.01
C ASN A 285 -15.41 -14.19 -1.13
N TRP A 286 -15.76 -14.62 -2.35
CA TRP A 286 -16.32 -15.95 -2.59
C TRP A 286 -15.34 -17.08 -2.19
N LEU A 287 -14.08 -16.99 -2.61
CA LEU A 287 -13.04 -17.97 -2.24
C LEU A 287 -12.86 -18.07 -0.72
N ARG A 288 -12.80 -16.92 -0.04
CA ARG A 288 -12.65 -16.85 1.42
C ARG A 288 -13.89 -17.32 2.16
N ALA A 289 -15.09 -17.04 1.65
CA ALA A 289 -16.34 -17.50 2.25
C ALA A 289 -16.38 -19.02 2.30
N ASN A 290 -16.16 -19.70 1.17
CA ASN A 290 -16.17 -21.16 1.15
C ASN A 290 -15.03 -21.76 1.98
N ALA A 291 -13.83 -21.17 1.94
CA ALA A 291 -12.69 -21.74 2.64
C ALA A 291 -12.73 -21.58 4.17
N PHE A 292 -13.23 -20.44 4.67
CA PHE A 292 -13.20 -20.14 6.11
C PHE A 292 -14.55 -20.33 6.82
N TYR A 293 -15.67 -20.34 6.07
CA TYR A 293 -17.01 -20.38 6.66
C TYR A 293 -17.81 -21.66 6.36
N ASP A 294 -17.33 -22.57 5.51
CA ASP A 294 -17.95 -23.92 5.37
C ASP A 294 -17.92 -24.71 6.70
N ALA A 295 -17.07 -24.33 7.66
CA ALA A 295 -17.05 -24.89 9.01
C ALA A 295 -18.10 -24.32 9.98
N HIS A 296 -18.84 -23.26 9.60
CA HIS A 296 -19.81 -22.57 10.45
C HIS A 296 -21.21 -22.54 9.79
N PRO A 297 -22.00 -23.63 9.88
CA PRO A 297 -23.27 -23.80 9.16
C PRO A 297 -24.39 -22.82 9.57
N GLU A 298 -24.19 -22.01 10.61
CA GLU A 298 -25.20 -21.08 11.14
C GLU A 298 -25.21 -19.70 10.46
N ILE A 299 -24.17 -19.34 9.70
CA ILE A 299 -24.10 -18.05 8.99
C ILE A 299 -24.28 -18.30 7.50
N SER A 300 -25.34 -17.74 6.90
CA SER A 300 -25.49 -17.82 5.44
C SER A 300 -24.29 -17.14 4.77
N THR A 301 -23.66 -17.80 3.79
CA THR A 301 -22.51 -17.26 3.06
C THR A 301 -22.75 -15.85 2.50
N SER A 302 -24.02 -15.54 2.16
CA SER A 302 -24.49 -14.21 1.76
C SER A 302 -24.35 -13.15 2.86
N GLU A 303 -24.69 -13.47 4.11
CA GLU A 303 -24.60 -12.53 5.24
C GLU A 303 -23.14 -12.29 5.66
N ALA A 304 -22.32 -13.33 5.68
CA ALA A 304 -20.88 -13.20 5.92
C ALA A 304 -20.20 -12.30 4.86
N VAL A 305 -20.55 -12.49 3.58
CA VAL A 305 -20.04 -11.64 2.48
C VAL A 305 -20.51 -10.20 2.64
N LYS A 306 -21.77 -9.97 3.03
CA LYS A 306 -22.32 -8.62 3.22
C LYS A 306 -21.63 -7.89 4.38
N GLN A 307 -21.52 -8.54 5.55
CA GLN A 307 -20.86 -7.97 6.73
C GLN A 307 -19.38 -7.67 6.47
N GLN A 308 -18.67 -8.61 5.85
CA GLN A 308 -17.28 -8.39 5.47
C GLN A 308 -17.10 -7.27 4.45
N THR A 309 -18.10 -7.01 3.59
CA THR A 309 -18.05 -5.96 2.56
C THR A 309 -18.31 -4.57 3.16
N THR A 310 -19.19 -4.45 4.15
CA THR A 310 -19.51 -3.16 4.80
C THR A 310 -18.35 -2.65 5.67
N LEU A 311 -17.59 -3.54 6.32
CA LEU A 311 -16.40 -3.20 7.10
C LEU A 311 -15.19 -2.77 6.22
N LEU A 312 -15.27 -2.87 4.90
CA LEU A 312 -14.09 -2.73 4.02
C LEU A 312 -13.57 -1.32 3.84
N PHE A 313 -14.42 -0.31 3.93
CA PHE A 313 -14.03 1.02 3.45
C PHE A 313 -13.26 1.82 4.49
N LEU A 314 -13.75 1.83 5.74
CA LEU A 314 -13.18 2.64 6.83
C LEU A 314 -12.26 1.81 7.73
N ASP A 315 -12.77 0.73 8.31
CA ASP A 315 -12.08 0.00 9.37
C ASP A 315 -10.88 -0.81 8.87
N ARG A 316 -10.80 -1.10 7.58
CA ARG A 316 -9.74 -1.91 7.00
C ARG A 316 -8.35 -1.25 6.95
N TRP A 317 -8.29 0.08 7.03
CA TRP A 317 -7.02 0.80 6.98
C TRP A 317 -6.36 0.78 8.35
N VAL A 318 -5.22 0.11 8.51
CA VAL A 318 -4.45 0.15 9.76
C VAL A 318 -4.12 1.60 10.11
N GLY A 319 -4.46 2.04 11.32
CA GLY A 319 -4.23 3.42 11.72
C GLY A 319 -4.42 3.71 13.20
N VAL A 320 -5.36 4.61 13.52
CA VAL A 320 -5.46 5.23 14.86
C VAL A 320 -5.74 4.22 15.98
N GLU A 321 -6.43 3.12 15.69
CA GLU A 321 -6.74 2.05 16.65
C GLU A 321 -5.48 1.45 17.29
N GLY A 322 -4.38 1.33 16.54
CA GLY A 322 -3.11 0.85 17.07
C GLY A 322 -2.49 1.84 18.05
N VAL A 323 -2.66 3.15 17.83
CA VAL A 323 -2.16 4.16 18.76
C VAL A 323 -3.04 4.19 20.02
N MET A 324 -4.36 4.02 19.87
CA MET A 324 -5.30 3.93 20.98
C MET A 324 -4.97 2.74 21.90
N SER A 325 -4.68 1.56 21.34
CA SER A 325 -4.33 0.38 22.13
C SER A 325 -3.02 0.55 22.91
N VAL A 326 -2.00 1.16 22.30
CA VAL A 326 -0.74 1.46 22.99
C VAL A 326 -0.93 2.51 24.08
N VAL A 327 -1.70 3.56 23.82
CA VAL A 327 -1.98 4.62 24.81
C VAL A 327 -2.78 4.08 26.00
N GLY A 328 -3.73 3.18 25.76
CA GLY A 328 -4.53 2.52 26.80
C GLY A 328 -3.80 1.38 27.53
N SER A 329 -2.62 0.97 27.07
CA SER A 329 -1.88 -0.14 27.66
C SER A 329 -0.97 0.30 28.80
N THR A 330 -0.88 -0.53 29.83
CA THR A 330 0.15 -0.44 30.87
C THR A 330 1.48 -1.08 30.44
N HIS A 331 1.46 -1.90 29.38
CA HIS A 331 2.61 -2.58 28.79
C HIS A 331 3.30 -1.67 27.77
N THR A 332 4.07 -0.69 28.26
CA THR A 332 4.91 0.20 27.45
C THR A 332 6.34 0.25 28.01
N GLY A 333 7.31 0.61 27.17
CA GLY A 333 8.71 0.70 27.56
C GLY A 333 9.66 0.13 26.51
N TRP A 334 10.97 0.28 26.74
CA TRP A 334 12.00 -0.22 25.84
C TRP A 334 12.03 -1.75 25.78
N ASP A 335 11.83 -2.42 26.92
CA ASP A 335 11.77 -3.89 26.96
C ASP A 335 10.64 -4.44 26.07
N VAL A 336 9.47 -3.80 26.10
CA VAL A 336 8.32 -4.14 25.24
C VAL A 336 8.66 -3.92 23.77
N PHE A 337 9.35 -2.84 23.43
CA PHE A 337 9.78 -2.56 22.06
C PHE A 337 10.79 -3.60 21.56
N ASP A 338 11.77 -3.98 22.39
CA ASP A 338 12.80 -4.97 22.04
C ASP A 338 12.21 -6.35 21.87
N GLU A 339 11.28 -6.76 22.74
CA GLU A 339 10.53 -8.01 22.62
C GLU A 339 9.70 -8.04 21.33
N ALA A 340 8.94 -6.98 21.06
CA ALA A 340 8.15 -6.86 19.83
C ALA A 340 9.05 -6.85 18.57
N LEU A 341 10.23 -6.24 18.64
CA LEU A 341 11.20 -6.23 17.56
C LEU A 341 11.78 -7.63 17.32
N ALA A 342 11.97 -8.40 18.40
CA ALA A 342 12.48 -9.76 18.35
C ALA A 342 11.45 -10.81 17.89
N GLU A 343 10.17 -10.44 17.73
CA GLU A 343 9.10 -11.34 17.26
C GLU A 343 9.52 -12.11 15.99
N ARG A 344 9.17 -13.40 15.95
CA ARG A 344 9.40 -14.31 14.83
C ARG A 344 8.08 -14.92 14.37
N PHE A 345 8.04 -15.32 13.11
CA PHE A 345 6.87 -15.97 12.54
C PHE A 345 6.65 -17.32 13.22
N ASP A 346 5.49 -17.50 13.83
CA ASP A 346 5.03 -18.72 14.47
C ASP A 346 3.58 -18.96 14.01
N THR A 347 3.31 -20.15 13.48
CA THR A 347 1.98 -20.53 12.98
C THR A 347 1.04 -20.99 14.10
N SER A 348 1.58 -21.24 15.29
CA SER A 348 0.85 -21.82 16.43
C SER A 348 0.52 -20.80 17.53
N ALA A 349 0.83 -19.53 17.30
CA ALA A 349 0.65 -18.45 18.26
C ALA A 349 0.07 -17.20 17.62
N ASN A 350 -0.68 -16.44 18.42
CA ASN A 350 -1.11 -15.11 18.05
C ASN A 350 0.10 -14.15 17.98
N SER A 351 -0.03 -13.04 17.25
CA SER A 351 1.06 -12.06 17.21
C SER A 351 1.31 -11.41 18.57
N PHE A 352 2.49 -10.86 18.78
CA PHE A 352 2.83 -10.09 19.98
C PHE A 352 1.79 -8.98 20.24
N TYR A 353 1.37 -8.28 19.19
CA TYR A 353 0.35 -7.23 19.30
C TYR A 353 -1.01 -7.79 19.75
N ASP A 354 -1.44 -8.91 19.16
CA ASP A 354 -2.69 -9.60 19.49
C ASP A 354 -2.69 -10.15 20.94
N GLN A 355 -1.52 -10.50 21.49
CA GLN A 355 -1.39 -11.03 22.85
C GLN A 355 -1.35 -9.94 23.93
N HIS A 356 -0.70 -8.80 23.65
CA HIS A 356 -0.35 -7.83 24.70
C HIS A 356 -1.14 -6.51 24.66
N PHE A 357 -1.72 -6.13 23.50
CA PHE A 357 -2.33 -4.81 23.35
C PHE A 357 -3.84 -4.83 23.09
N ILE A 358 -4.38 -5.92 22.55
CA ILE A 358 -5.79 -5.99 22.17
C ILE A 358 -6.42 -7.32 22.58
N THR A 359 -7.75 -7.34 22.59
CA THR A 359 -8.50 -8.59 22.63
C THR A 359 -8.61 -9.13 21.20
N SER A 360 -7.70 -10.04 20.85
CA SER A 360 -7.68 -10.66 19.53
C SER A 360 -9.01 -11.38 19.23
N SER A 361 -9.52 -11.18 18.01
CA SER A 361 -10.61 -12.00 17.46
C SER A 361 -10.09 -13.27 16.78
N TYR A 362 -8.77 -13.46 16.74
CA TYR A 362 -8.08 -14.58 16.12
C TYR A 362 -7.54 -15.53 17.18
N ASP A 363 -7.61 -16.82 16.86
CA ASP A 363 -6.99 -17.88 17.63
C ASP A 363 -6.15 -18.75 16.70
N ASN A 364 -4.88 -18.37 16.51
CA ASN A 364 -3.93 -19.14 15.71
C ASN A 364 -3.35 -20.34 16.48
N THR A 365 -3.83 -20.65 17.68
CA THR A 365 -3.46 -21.90 18.37
C THR A 365 -4.21 -23.10 17.80
N LEU A 366 -5.26 -22.85 17.02
CA LEU A 366 -6.00 -23.85 16.27
C LEU A 366 -5.16 -24.35 15.09
N ASP A 367 -4.95 -25.66 15.00
CA ASP A 367 -4.26 -26.30 13.86
C ASP A 367 -5.19 -26.52 12.66
N ASP A 368 -5.83 -25.44 12.20
CA ASP A 368 -6.79 -25.44 11.09
C ASP A 368 -6.18 -24.91 9.77
N GLY A 369 -4.88 -24.60 9.78
CA GLY A 369 -4.12 -24.08 8.64
C GLY A 369 -4.40 -22.60 8.33
N VAL A 370 -5.12 -21.89 9.19
CA VAL A 370 -5.40 -20.46 9.08
C VAL A 370 -4.41 -19.66 9.93
N HIS A 371 -4.01 -18.48 9.46
CA HIS A 371 -3.15 -17.58 10.23
C HIS A 371 -3.54 -16.13 10.00
N PHE A 372 -4.15 -15.50 10.99
CA PHE A 372 -4.57 -14.10 10.95
C PHE A 372 -3.86 -13.27 12.01
N VAL A 373 -3.62 -12.00 11.69
CA VAL A 373 -2.85 -11.10 12.55
C VAL A 373 -3.46 -9.72 12.49
N SER A 374 -3.64 -9.10 13.66
CA SER A 374 -3.93 -7.67 13.76
C SER A 374 -2.64 -6.87 13.70
N LEU A 375 -2.67 -5.70 13.07
CA LEU A 375 -1.48 -4.88 12.89
C LEU A 375 -1.62 -3.55 13.63
N PRO A 376 -0.63 -3.14 14.44
CA PRO A 376 -0.65 -1.85 15.11
C PRO A 376 -0.35 -0.69 14.14
N GLY A 377 0.40 -0.95 13.06
CA GLY A 377 0.96 0.06 12.20
C GLY A 377 2.23 0.70 12.79
N TYR A 378 3.08 1.27 11.93
CA TYR A 378 4.40 1.73 12.39
C TYR A 378 4.36 2.89 13.39
N VAL A 379 3.34 3.76 13.34
CA VAL A 379 3.23 4.88 14.29
C VAL A 379 3.01 4.36 15.71
N ALA A 380 2.11 3.39 15.88
CA ALA A 380 1.86 2.74 17.15
C ALA A 380 3.07 1.91 17.62
N PHE A 381 3.64 1.09 16.73
CA PHE A 381 4.80 0.26 17.02
C PHE A 381 6.00 1.10 17.50
N LEU A 382 6.30 2.20 16.81
CA LEU A 382 7.39 3.12 17.18
C LEU A 382 7.09 3.92 18.46
N PHE A 383 5.86 3.86 18.96
CA PHE A 383 5.47 4.47 20.23
C PHE A 383 5.37 3.46 21.39
N TYR A 384 5.69 2.17 21.20
CA TYR A 384 5.78 1.20 22.31
C TYR A 384 6.68 1.68 23.46
N PRO A 385 7.83 2.36 23.22
CA PRO A 385 8.63 2.93 24.31
C PRO A 385 7.98 4.10 25.07
N GLY A 386 6.87 4.67 24.58
CA GLY A 386 6.23 5.86 25.15
C GLY A 386 6.98 7.19 24.91
N SER A 387 8.01 7.20 24.06
CA SER A 387 8.87 8.37 23.82
C SER A 387 8.51 9.11 22.53
N TYR A 388 8.03 10.36 22.65
CA TYR A 388 7.78 11.24 21.51
C TYR A 388 9.04 11.57 20.70
N VAL A 389 10.18 11.72 21.37
CA VAL A 389 11.46 12.01 20.70
C VAL A 389 11.88 10.83 19.82
N PHE A 390 11.81 9.61 20.35
CA PHE A 390 12.10 8.41 19.58
C PHE A 390 11.15 8.26 18.40
N LEU A 391 9.83 8.40 18.64
CA LEU A 391 8.82 8.35 17.58
C LEU A 391 9.14 9.34 16.46
N PHE A 392 9.40 10.61 16.81
CA PHE A 392 9.70 11.66 15.83
C PHE A 392 10.92 11.29 14.98
N VAL A 393 12.02 10.92 15.63
CA VAL A 393 13.28 10.59 14.95
C VAL A 393 13.13 9.35 14.08
N ALA A 394 12.46 8.31 14.57
CA ALA A 394 12.24 7.07 13.83
C ALA A 394 11.32 7.28 12.62
N VAL A 395 10.19 7.98 12.77
CA VAL A 395 9.29 8.29 11.65
C VAL A 395 9.98 9.17 10.61
N PHE A 396 10.79 10.14 11.04
CA PHE A 396 11.61 10.94 10.14
C PHE A 396 12.60 10.06 9.37
N ALA A 397 13.33 9.16 10.05
CA ALA A 397 14.31 8.26 9.43
C ALA A 397 13.65 7.30 8.42
N PHE A 398 12.50 6.72 8.75
CA PHE A 398 11.70 5.89 7.84
C PHE A 398 11.30 6.68 6.59
N SER A 399 10.83 7.92 6.76
CA SER A 399 10.44 8.78 5.64
C SER A 399 11.61 9.12 4.71
N VAL A 400 12.79 9.39 5.28
CA VAL A 400 14.03 9.62 4.51
C VAL A 400 14.46 8.34 3.78
N LEU A 401 14.44 7.18 4.45
CA LEU A 401 14.80 5.90 3.83
C LEU A 401 13.90 5.57 2.64
N ALA A 402 12.59 5.73 2.78
CA ALA A 402 11.64 5.50 1.68
C ALA A 402 11.92 6.42 0.49
N ALA A 403 12.23 7.69 0.75
CA ALA A 403 12.62 8.63 -0.31
C ALA A 403 13.92 8.24 -1.04
N LEU A 404 14.91 7.75 -0.30
CA LEU A 404 16.18 7.26 -0.88
C LEU A 404 15.96 6.01 -1.72
N LEU A 405 15.10 5.09 -1.27
CA LEU A 405 14.72 3.90 -2.03
C LEU A 405 13.98 4.29 -3.32
N GLU A 406 13.04 5.23 -3.26
CA GLU A 406 12.35 5.72 -4.46
C GLU A 406 13.30 6.41 -5.43
N TYR A 407 14.26 7.20 -4.93
CA TYR A 407 15.32 7.78 -5.76
C TYR A 407 16.17 6.70 -6.44
N PHE A 408 16.58 5.67 -5.69
CA PHE A 408 17.30 4.52 -6.22
C PHE A 408 16.50 3.81 -7.33
N VAL A 409 15.22 3.53 -7.09
CA VAL A 409 14.30 2.95 -8.08
C VAL A 409 14.18 3.84 -9.30
N PHE A 410 14.08 5.16 -9.15
CA PHE A 410 14.01 6.07 -10.28
C PHE A 410 15.26 6.03 -11.15
N ARG A 411 16.45 6.08 -10.53
CA ARG A 411 17.73 6.12 -11.23
C ARG A 411 18.07 4.79 -11.88
N MET A 412 17.90 3.69 -11.16
CA MET A 412 18.25 2.35 -11.65
C MET A 412 17.12 1.76 -12.48
N GLY A 413 15.86 2.08 -12.19
CA GLY A 413 14.64 1.63 -12.87
C GLY A 413 14.35 2.31 -14.21
N GLY A 414 15.37 2.85 -14.88
CA GLY A 414 15.26 3.40 -16.22
C GLY A 414 14.44 4.69 -16.35
N ASN A 415 14.37 5.51 -15.28
CA ASN A 415 13.52 6.71 -15.20
C ASN A 415 12.03 6.43 -15.45
N ASN A 416 11.54 5.24 -15.04
CA ASN A 416 10.15 4.84 -15.23
C ASN A 416 9.28 5.25 -14.04
N LEU A 417 8.44 6.28 -14.20
CA LEU A 417 7.54 6.73 -13.14
C LEU A 417 6.45 5.71 -12.78
N VAL A 418 6.03 4.86 -13.72
CA VAL A 418 5.08 3.76 -13.45
C VAL A 418 5.69 2.79 -12.45
N PHE A 419 6.96 2.45 -12.65
CA PHE A 419 7.69 1.55 -11.76
C PHE A 419 7.97 2.19 -10.41
N CYS A 420 8.33 3.49 -10.38
CA CYS A 420 8.51 4.22 -9.14
C CYS A 420 7.23 4.28 -8.31
N ALA A 421 6.08 4.55 -8.94
CA ALA A 421 4.78 4.59 -8.26
C ALA A 421 4.42 3.24 -7.63
N LEU A 422 4.65 2.13 -8.36
CA LEU A 422 4.44 0.78 -7.83
C LEU A 422 5.29 0.52 -6.58
N ILE A 423 6.61 0.74 -6.67
CA ILE A 423 7.51 0.44 -5.54
C ILE A 423 7.24 1.37 -4.36
N ALA A 424 6.98 2.66 -4.61
CA ALA A 424 6.63 3.60 -3.55
C ALA A 424 5.35 3.20 -2.81
N GLN A 425 4.35 2.68 -3.52
CA GLN A 425 3.13 2.15 -2.92
C GLN A 425 3.43 0.93 -2.05
N VAL A 426 4.26 -0.01 -2.52
CA VAL A 426 4.66 -1.20 -1.75
C VAL A 426 5.36 -0.80 -0.44
N ILE A 427 6.27 0.18 -0.50
CA ILE A 427 6.97 0.71 0.67
C ILE A 427 5.98 1.36 1.65
N ALA A 428 5.13 2.27 1.15
CA ALA A 428 4.14 2.96 1.98
C ALA A 428 3.18 1.98 2.66
N PHE A 429 2.73 0.94 1.94
CA PHE A 429 1.87 -0.10 2.49
C PHE A 429 2.57 -0.92 3.56
N ARG A 430 3.86 -1.27 3.38
CA ARG A 430 4.64 -1.95 4.43
C ARG A 430 4.73 -1.11 5.70
N TYR A 431 4.90 0.21 5.58
CA TYR A 431 4.95 1.09 6.76
C TYR A 431 3.60 1.13 7.47
N THR A 432 2.50 1.36 6.76
CA THR A 432 1.17 1.39 7.39
C THR A 432 0.77 0.04 7.99
N SER A 433 1.26 -1.07 7.43
CA SER A 433 1.02 -2.43 7.92
C SER A 433 2.19 -3.01 8.73
N PHE A 434 3.01 -2.15 9.32
CA PHE A 434 4.16 -2.57 10.14
C PHE A 434 3.72 -3.02 11.55
N GLY A 435 4.59 -3.79 12.22
CA GLY A 435 4.42 -4.19 13.62
C GLY A 435 4.19 -5.69 13.84
N TYR A 436 4.14 -6.48 12.77
CA TYR A 436 4.22 -7.95 12.82
C TYR A 436 5.51 -8.41 12.15
N VAL A 437 6.25 -9.28 12.85
CA VAL A 437 7.58 -9.79 12.45
C VAL A 437 8.47 -8.67 11.88
N PRO A 438 8.69 -7.58 12.64
CA PRO A 438 9.28 -6.36 12.11
C PRO A 438 10.68 -6.59 11.52
N MET A 439 11.48 -7.46 12.14
CA MET A 439 12.82 -7.79 11.66
C MET A 439 12.83 -8.51 10.32
N GLN A 440 11.76 -9.19 9.90
CA GLN A 440 11.68 -9.81 8.57
C GLN A 440 11.45 -8.80 7.44
N SER A 441 11.31 -7.50 7.73
CA SER A 441 11.15 -6.45 6.71
C SER A 441 12.29 -6.41 5.70
N TYR A 442 13.50 -6.88 6.06
CA TYR A 442 14.62 -6.97 5.12
C TYR A 442 14.30 -7.87 3.93
N LEU A 443 13.40 -8.86 4.05
CA LEU A 443 13.01 -9.72 2.94
C LEU A 443 12.28 -8.90 1.86
N LEU A 444 11.37 -8.02 2.27
CA LEU A 444 10.65 -7.16 1.33
C LEU A 444 11.59 -6.12 0.70
N PHE A 445 12.36 -5.39 1.51
CA PHE A 445 13.27 -4.36 1.00
C PHE A 445 14.39 -4.96 0.15
N GLY A 446 14.92 -6.12 0.54
CA GLY A 446 15.88 -6.90 -0.24
C GLY A 446 15.28 -7.36 -1.58
N SER A 447 14.01 -7.82 -1.58
CA SER A 447 13.30 -8.17 -2.81
C SER A 447 13.07 -6.97 -3.72
N ILE A 448 12.79 -5.79 -3.17
CA ILE A 448 12.68 -4.54 -3.95
C ILE A 448 14.01 -4.22 -4.63
N ILE A 449 15.11 -4.24 -3.87
CA ILE A 449 16.45 -3.98 -4.40
C ILE A 449 16.80 -5.01 -5.48
N LEU A 450 16.60 -6.30 -5.21
CA LEU A 450 16.87 -7.37 -6.16
C LEU A 450 16.04 -7.22 -7.44
N ASN A 451 14.75 -6.90 -7.33
CA ASN A 451 13.88 -6.64 -8.48
C ASN A 451 14.40 -5.51 -9.37
N VAL A 452 14.82 -4.39 -8.76
CA VAL A 452 15.44 -3.27 -9.49
C VAL A 452 16.74 -3.71 -10.18
N LEU A 453 17.59 -4.45 -9.48
CA LEU A 453 18.86 -4.94 -10.03
C LEU A 453 18.65 -5.94 -11.17
N ILE A 454 17.70 -6.87 -11.06
CA ILE A 454 17.35 -7.81 -12.13
C ILE A 454 17.00 -7.04 -13.41
N LEU A 455 16.12 -6.03 -13.30
CA LEU A 455 15.73 -5.22 -14.46
C LEU A 455 16.90 -4.41 -15.02
N TYR A 456 17.71 -3.81 -14.15
CA TYR A 456 18.89 -3.04 -14.54
C TYR A 456 19.92 -3.90 -15.30
N PHE A 457 20.28 -5.07 -14.75
CA PHE A 457 21.25 -5.96 -15.39
C PHE A 457 20.68 -6.61 -16.65
N SER A 458 19.37 -6.90 -16.70
CA SER A 458 18.71 -7.38 -17.92
C SER A 458 18.81 -6.36 -19.06
N ASP A 459 18.63 -5.06 -18.76
CA ASP A 459 18.86 -4.00 -19.75
C ASP A 459 20.30 -4.00 -20.26
N ARG A 460 21.28 -4.02 -19.34
CA ARG A 460 22.70 -3.99 -19.69
C ARG A 460 23.12 -5.20 -20.52
N PHE A 461 22.64 -6.38 -20.16
CA PHE A 461 22.88 -7.61 -20.89
C PHE A 461 22.34 -7.52 -22.32
N LEU A 462 21.07 -7.17 -22.50
CA LEU A 462 20.46 -7.06 -23.83
C LEU A 462 21.12 -5.97 -24.70
N ARG A 463 21.52 -4.86 -24.08
CA ARG A 463 22.23 -3.76 -24.77
C ARG A 463 23.60 -4.20 -25.29
N PHE A 464 24.30 -5.06 -24.54
CA PHE A 464 25.57 -5.65 -24.96
C PHE A 464 25.40 -6.57 -26.18
N PHE A 465 24.42 -7.47 -26.18
CA PHE A 465 24.17 -8.34 -27.34
C PHE A 465 23.73 -7.56 -28.58
N ALA A 466 22.87 -6.56 -28.41
CA ALA A 466 22.45 -5.70 -29.52
C ALA A 466 23.63 -4.94 -30.16
N SER A 467 24.70 -4.67 -29.41
CA SER A 467 25.92 -4.01 -29.94
C SER A 467 26.89 -4.96 -30.64
N LEU A 468 26.73 -6.29 -30.49
CA LEU A 468 27.54 -7.28 -31.19
C LEU A 468 26.97 -7.62 -32.58
N GLU A 469 25.69 -7.32 -32.82
CA GLU A 469 25.00 -7.52 -34.10
C GLU A 469 25.14 -6.32 -35.05
N THR A 470 25.69 -5.19 -34.59
CA THR A 470 25.99 -4.01 -35.41
C THR A 470 27.48 -3.86 -35.64
#